data_AF-A0A2D4F8K1-F1
#
_entry.id   AF-A0A2D4F8K1-F1
#
_cell.length_a   1.000
_cell.length_b   1.000
_cell.length_c   1.000
_cell.angle_alpha   90.00
_cell.angle_beta   90.00
_cell.angle_gamma   90.00
#
_symmetry.space_group_name_H-M   'P 1'
#
loop_
_entity.id
_entity.type
_entity.pdbx_description
1 polymer ?
#
loop_
_entity_poly.entity_id
_entity_poly.type
_entity_poly.pdbx_seq_one_letter_code
_entity_poly.pdbx_strand_id
1 'polypeptide(L)'
;QPFYTGQTESSGDLQYVNGAGGIVLSVESLRRLYRIFQDPDKCPEHGSMIWKLSEDKQLALCLKFGGVHAENAEDAGKKDVFNTKSVGALIKDAMANSPQEVVEGCCSDMAITFSGLS
;
A
#
# COMPACT_ATOMS: atom_id res chain seq x y z
N GLN A 1 -8.31 -0.49 15.79
CA GLN A 1 -9.12 -1.25 14.82
C GLN A 1 -8.18 -1.91 13.83
N PRO A 2 -8.38 -3.17 13.44
CA PRO A 2 -7.58 -3.78 12.38
C PRO A 2 -7.92 -3.12 11.03
N PHE A 3 -6.91 -2.75 10.26
CA PHE A 3 -7.04 -2.36 8.85
C PHE A 3 -5.88 -2.92 8.02
N TYR A 4 -6.14 -3.17 6.75
CA TYR A 4 -5.21 -3.63 5.72
C TYR A 4 -5.60 -2.91 4.43
N THR A 5 -4.78 -1.96 3.99
CA THR A 5 -5.21 -1.00 2.97
C THR A 5 -4.10 -0.61 2.01
N GLY A 6 -4.51 -0.20 0.81
CA GLY A 6 -3.70 0.24 -0.31
C GLY A 6 -4.53 0.11 -1.59
N GLN A 7 -3.87 0.01 -2.73
CA GLN A 7 -4.55 -0.25 -3.99
C GLN A 7 -5.13 -1.67 -3.99
N THR A 8 -6.46 -1.80 -4.03
CA THR A 8 -7.11 -3.12 -4.02
C THR A 8 -7.26 -3.71 -5.41
N GLU A 9 -6.97 -5.00 -5.52
CA GLU A 9 -7.20 -5.83 -6.69
C GLU A 9 -8.02 -7.07 -6.33
N SER A 10 -8.54 -7.74 -7.35
CA SER A 10 -9.38 -8.94 -7.18
C SER A 10 -8.83 -10.10 -8.00
N SER A 11 -8.79 -11.29 -7.43
CA SER A 11 -8.39 -12.54 -8.08
C SER A 11 -9.41 -13.61 -7.72
N GLY A 12 -10.47 -13.75 -8.53
CA GLY A 12 -11.66 -14.51 -8.16
C GLY A 12 -12.34 -13.88 -6.95
N ASP A 13 -12.63 -14.66 -5.92
CA ASP A 13 -13.29 -14.19 -4.68
C ASP A 13 -12.31 -13.58 -3.65
N LEU A 14 -11.02 -13.50 -3.99
CA LEU A 14 -10.01 -12.90 -3.13
C LEU A 14 -9.77 -11.44 -3.53
N GLN A 15 -10.15 -10.52 -2.66
CA GLN A 15 -9.63 -9.16 -2.68
C GLN A 15 -8.30 -9.09 -1.92
N TYR A 16 -7.33 -8.39 -2.50
CA TYR A 16 -5.99 -8.19 -1.93
C TYR A 16 -5.48 -6.78 -2.24
N VAL A 17 -4.53 -6.30 -1.47
CA VAL A 17 -3.81 -5.05 -1.74
C VAL A 17 -2.57 -5.38 -2.59
N ASN A 18 -2.38 -4.65 -3.69
CA ASN A 18 -1.21 -4.75 -4.55
C ASN A 18 0.04 -4.22 -3.82
N GLY A 19 1.06 -5.06 -3.68
CA GLY A 19 2.30 -4.74 -2.97
C GLY A 19 3.14 -3.67 -3.67
N ALA A 20 3.04 -3.53 -5.00
CA ALA A 20 3.75 -2.49 -5.75
C ALA A 20 3.22 -1.08 -5.42
N GLY A 21 1.93 -0.96 -5.11
CA GLY A 21 1.29 0.28 -4.63
C GLY A 21 1.59 0.59 -3.15
N GLY A 22 2.29 -0.30 -2.46
CA GLY A 22 2.53 -0.21 -1.02
C GLY A 22 1.35 -0.74 -0.20
N ILE A 23 1.69 -1.35 0.94
CA ILE A 23 0.73 -1.96 1.84
C ILE A 23 0.80 -1.25 3.19
N VAL A 24 -0.35 -0.83 3.72
CA VAL A 24 -0.45 -0.29 5.07
C VAL A 24 -1.24 -1.25 5.94
N LEU A 25 -0.62 -1.66 7.05
CA LEU A 25 -1.22 -2.54 8.05
C LEU A 25 -1.26 -1.82 9.40
N SER A 26 -2.41 -1.91 10.07
CA SER A 26 -2.46 -1.55 11.48
C SER A 26 -1.61 -2.51 12.32
N VAL A 27 -1.10 -2.03 13.45
CA VAL A 27 -0.39 -2.88 14.42
C VAL A 27 -1.25 -4.07 14.88
N GLU A 28 -2.57 -3.88 14.99
CA GLU A 28 -3.49 -4.96 15.36
C GLU A 28 -3.62 -6.02 14.26
N SER A 29 -3.68 -5.61 12.99
CA SER A 29 -3.67 -6.52 11.84
C SER A 29 -2.39 -7.36 11.79
N LEU A 30 -1.24 -6.73 12.06
CA LEU A 30 0.05 -7.42 12.11
C LEU A 30 0.12 -8.42 13.27
N ARG A 31 -0.41 -8.07 14.45
CA ARG A 31 -0.52 -9.00 15.59
C ARG A 31 -1.39 -10.21 15.27
N ARG A 32 -2.51 -10.00 14.57
CA ARG A 32 -3.38 -11.09 14.12
C ARG A 32 -2.68 -11.98 13.11
N LEU A 33 -2.02 -11.40 12.11
CA LEU A 33 -1.22 -12.13 11.12
C LEU A 33 -0.17 -13.01 11.80
N TYR A 34 0.58 -12.47 12.76
CA TYR A 34 1.59 -13.23 13.50
C TYR A 34 1.02 -14.44 14.25
N ARG A 35 -0.20 -14.33 14.79
CA ARG A 35 -0.90 -15.46 15.42
C ARG A 35 -1.33 -16.51 14.40
N ILE A 36 -1.72 -16.09 13.18
CA ILE A 36 -2.08 -17.03 12.12
C ILE A 36 -0.86 -17.82 11.64
N PHE A 37 0.33 -17.22 11.59
CA PHE A 37 1.55 -17.96 11.25
C PHE A 37 1.89 -19.11 12.22
N GLN A 38 1.37 -19.07 13.45
CA GLN A 38 1.52 -20.16 14.42
C GLN A 38 0.52 -21.31 14.19
N ASP A 39 -0.42 -21.14 13.26
CA ASP A 39 -1.47 -22.10 12.94
C ASP A 39 -1.32 -22.59 11.48
N PRO A 40 -0.65 -23.73 11.27
CA PRO A 40 -0.29 -24.22 9.92
C PRO A 40 -1.51 -24.55 9.05
N ASP A 41 -2.69 -24.74 9.63
CA ASP A 41 -3.94 -24.99 8.89
C ASP A 41 -4.57 -23.71 8.35
N LYS A 42 -4.15 -22.53 8.83
CA LYS A 42 -4.73 -21.22 8.48
C LYS A 42 -3.87 -20.38 7.54
N CYS A 43 -2.58 -20.66 7.38
CA CYS A 43 -1.75 -20.00 6.38
C CYS A 43 -1.19 -21.04 5.38
N PRO A 44 -1.34 -20.81 4.07
CA PRO A 44 -0.94 -21.78 3.04
C PRO A 44 0.58 -22.00 2.92
N GLU A 45 1.42 -21.37 3.75
CA GLU A 45 2.87 -21.64 3.76
C GLU A 45 3.21 -23.07 4.22
N HIS A 46 2.32 -23.72 5.00
CA HIS A 46 2.55 -25.07 5.53
C HIS A 46 1.65 -26.15 4.89
N GLY A 47 0.62 -25.76 4.14
CA GLY A 47 -0.31 -26.67 3.48
C GLY A 47 0.20 -27.11 2.11
N SER A 48 0.00 -28.39 1.77
CA SER A 48 0.37 -29.06 0.51
C SER A 48 -0.37 -28.54 -0.74
N MET A 49 -0.68 -27.26 -0.79
CA MET A 49 -1.55 -26.65 -1.78
C MET A 49 -0.72 -26.07 -2.94
N ILE A 50 -0.97 -26.62 -4.11
CA ILE A 50 -0.35 -26.38 -5.43
C ILE A 50 -0.76 -25.00 -5.99
N TRP A 51 -0.77 -23.95 -5.16
CA TRP A 51 -1.14 -22.61 -5.59
C TRP A 51 0.10 -21.73 -5.53
N LYS A 52 0.74 -21.53 -6.70
CA LYS A 52 1.74 -20.46 -6.90
C LYS A 52 1.04 -19.10 -6.85
N LEU A 53 0.67 -18.66 -5.65
CA LEU A 53 0.16 -17.33 -5.41
C LEU A 53 1.32 -16.34 -5.28
N SER A 54 1.12 -15.09 -5.70
CA SER A 54 2.04 -14.01 -5.37
C SER A 54 2.00 -13.73 -3.86
N GLU A 55 3.08 -13.14 -3.34
CA GLU A 55 3.22 -12.79 -1.92
C GLU A 55 2.03 -11.96 -1.41
N ASP A 56 1.58 -10.98 -2.20
CA ASP A 56 0.41 -10.15 -1.87
C ASP A 56 -0.88 -10.97 -1.67
N LYS A 57 -1.08 -11.98 -2.52
CA LYS A 57 -2.25 -12.87 -2.42
C LYS A 57 -2.13 -13.83 -1.24
N GLN A 58 -0.93 -14.32 -0.94
CA GLN A 58 -0.67 -15.14 0.25
C GLN A 58 -0.95 -14.34 1.53
N LEU A 59 -0.46 -13.10 1.60
CA LEU A 59 -0.71 -12.18 2.71
C LEU A 59 -2.21 -11.94 2.90
N ALA A 60 -2.94 -11.64 1.82
CA ALA A 60 -4.38 -11.40 1.88
C ALA A 60 -5.17 -12.61 2.40
N LEU A 61 -4.78 -13.83 1.98
CA LEU A 61 -5.40 -15.06 2.50
C LEU A 61 -5.17 -15.22 4.01
N CYS A 62 -3.93 -15.08 4.46
CA CYS A 62 -3.58 -15.19 5.88
C CYS A 62 -4.32 -14.14 6.73
N LEU A 63 -4.41 -12.90 6.25
CA LEU A 63 -5.16 -11.82 6.92
C LEU A 63 -6.67 -12.12 6.98
N LYS A 64 -7.24 -12.70 5.93
CA LYS A 64 -8.65 -13.11 5.88
C LYS A 64 -8.99 -14.13 6.98
N PHE A 65 -8.10 -15.08 7.27
CA PHE A 65 -8.26 -16.00 8.42
C PHE A 65 -8.18 -15.29 9.78
N GLY A 66 -7.47 -14.16 9.86
CA GLY A 66 -7.47 -13.26 11.02
C GLY A 66 -8.66 -12.28 11.07
N GLY A 67 -9.63 -12.40 10.16
CA GLY A 67 -10.77 -11.49 10.04
C GLY A 67 -10.39 -10.07 9.62
N VAL A 68 -9.30 -9.93 8.85
CA VAL A 68 -8.83 -8.66 8.29
C VAL A 68 -9.02 -8.70 6.78
N HIS A 69 -9.69 -7.70 6.23
CA HIS A 69 -10.02 -7.60 4.81
C HIS A 69 -9.27 -6.46 4.15
N ALA A 70 -9.07 -6.56 2.83
CA ALA A 70 -8.46 -5.50 2.04
C ALA A 70 -9.43 -4.32 1.93
N GLU A 71 -8.94 -3.11 2.15
CA GLU A 71 -9.68 -1.85 2.05
C GLU A 71 -9.02 -0.95 1.02
N ASN A 72 -9.81 -0.42 0.07
CA ASN A 72 -9.27 0.46 -0.96
C ASN A 72 -8.87 1.81 -0.37
N ALA A 73 -7.63 2.23 -0.62
CA ALA A 73 -7.12 3.55 -0.27
C ALA A 73 -6.67 4.32 -1.51
N GLU A 74 -7.47 4.28 -2.57
CA GLU A 74 -7.35 5.21 -3.69
C GLU A 74 -8.31 6.39 -3.49
N ASP A 75 -7.91 7.58 -3.92
CA ASP A 75 -8.78 8.75 -3.98
C ASP A 75 -9.81 8.65 -5.13
N ALA A 76 -10.68 9.66 -5.25
CA ALA A 76 -11.69 9.72 -6.31
C ALA A 76 -11.10 9.74 -7.74
N GLY A 77 -9.82 10.09 -7.88
CA GLY A 77 -9.06 10.06 -9.13
C GLY A 77 -8.32 8.74 -9.39
N LYS A 78 -8.53 7.70 -8.57
CA LYS A 78 -7.79 6.43 -8.59
C LYS A 78 -6.29 6.59 -8.31
N LYS A 79 -5.92 7.62 -7.57
CA LYS A 79 -4.54 7.82 -7.13
C LYS A 79 -4.37 7.20 -5.76
N ASP A 80 -3.26 6.51 -5.55
CA ASP A 80 -2.91 5.97 -4.24
C ASP A 80 -2.85 7.10 -3.20
N VAL A 81 -3.61 6.94 -2.10
CA VAL A 81 -3.55 7.85 -0.96
C VAL A 81 -2.18 7.79 -0.29
N PHE A 82 -1.50 6.64 -0.39
CA PHE A 82 -0.16 6.43 0.14
C PHE A 82 0.88 6.48 -0.98
N ASN A 83 1.79 7.45 -0.90
CA ASN A 83 2.82 7.61 -1.92
C ASN A 83 4.03 6.72 -1.61
N THR A 84 4.37 5.82 -2.53
CA THR A 84 5.56 4.96 -2.42
C THR A 84 6.84 5.63 -2.91
N LYS A 85 6.73 6.77 -3.60
CA LYS A 85 7.91 7.53 -4.07
C LYS A 85 8.58 8.25 -2.92
N SER A 86 9.91 8.35 -2.99
CA SER A 86 10.67 9.19 -2.07
C SER A 86 10.34 10.66 -2.28
N VAL A 87 10.47 11.47 -1.23
CA VAL A 87 10.32 12.94 -1.31
C VAL A 87 11.22 13.52 -2.40
N GLY A 88 12.47 13.03 -2.53
CA GLY A 88 13.39 13.46 -3.58
C GLY A 88 12.92 13.12 -4.99
N ALA A 89 12.27 11.97 -5.20
CA ALA A 89 11.65 11.64 -6.48
C ALA A 89 10.45 12.55 -6.77
N LEU A 90 9.62 12.83 -5.77
CA LEU A 90 8.48 13.74 -5.91
C LEU A 90 8.90 15.17 -6.23
N ILE A 91 9.99 15.65 -5.62
CA ILE A 91 10.61 16.94 -5.94
C ILE A 91 11.03 16.97 -7.40
N LYS A 92 11.77 15.96 -7.88
CA LYS A 92 12.22 15.89 -9.28
C LYS A 92 11.04 15.84 -10.25
N ASP A 93 10.02 15.05 -9.94
CA ASP A 93 8.81 14.93 -10.76
C ASP A 93 8.06 16.27 -10.80
N ALA A 94 7.95 16.99 -9.68
CA ALA A 94 7.32 18.31 -9.64
C ALA A 94 8.12 19.33 -10.45
N MET A 95 9.45 19.35 -10.34
CA MET A 95 10.31 20.23 -11.12
C MET A 95 10.20 19.97 -12.63
N ALA A 96 10.04 18.70 -13.03
CA ALA A 96 9.93 18.33 -14.44
C ALA A 96 8.54 18.64 -15.03
N ASN A 97 7.47 18.41 -14.28
CA ASN A 97 6.10 18.51 -14.78
C ASN A 97 5.44 19.87 -14.53
N SER A 98 5.84 20.57 -13.46
CA SER A 98 5.32 21.89 -13.07
C SER A 98 6.45 22.90 -12.86
N PRO A 99 7.35 23.12 -13.84
CA PRO A 99 8.49 24.02 -13.66
C PRO A 99 8.08 25.47 -13.34
N GLN A 100 6.87 25.87 -13.70
CA GLN A 100 6.31 27.19 -13.42
C GLN A 100 5.89 27.40 -11.96
N GLU A 101 5.68 26.30 -11.23
CA GLU A 101 5.30 26.31 -9.80
C GLU A 101 6.53 26.17 -8.88
N VAL A 102 7.73 26.05 -9.46
CA VAL A 102 8.99 26.05 -8.72
C VAL A 102 9.48 27.49 -8.62
N VAL A 103 9.44 28.04 -7.40
CA VAL A 103 9.92 29.39 -7.13
C VAL A 103 11.36 29.31 -6.64
N GLU A 104 12.27 29.95 -7.37
CA GLU A 104 13.66 30.08 -6.96
C GLU A 104 13.73 31.16 -5.86
N GLY A 105 14.17 30.77 -4.66
CA GLY A 105 14.37 31.71 -3.56
C GLY A 105 15.51 32.68 -3.85
N CYS A 106 15.47 33.88 -3.25
CA CYS A 106 16.55 34.88 -3.36
C CYS A 106 17.88 34.43 -2.68
N CYS A 107 17.85 33.31 -1.98
CA CYS A 107 19.01 32.60 -1.44
C CYS A 107 18.90 31.15 -1.90
N SER A 108 20.00 30.39 -1.91
CA SER A 108 20.19 29.03 -2.47
C SER A 108 19.19 27.93 -2.04
N ASP A 109 18.11 28.31 -1.37
CA ASP A 109 16.99 27.49 -0.95
C ASP A 109 15.92 27.44 -2.05
N MET A 110 15.64 26.22 -2.51
CA MET A 110 14.56 25.93 -3.44
C MET A 110 13.29 25.58 -2.66
N ALA A 111 12.19 26.27 -2.94
CA ALA A 111 10.88 25.97 -2.35
C ALA A 111 9.93 25.40 -3.40
N ILE A 112 9.28 24.29 -3.08
CA ILE A 112 8.28 23.65 -3.93
C ILE A 112 6.94 23.67 -3.18
N THR A 113 5.94 24.32 -3.77
CA THR A 113 4.61 24.45 -3.18
C THR A 113 3.65 23.48 -3.83
N PHE A 114 3.13 22.52 -3.06
CA PHE A 114 2.03 21.66 -3.51
C PHE A 114 0.71 22.35 -3.17
N SER A 115 0.09 23.02 -4.14
CA SER A 115 -1.26 23.56 -4.00
C SER A 115 -2.28 22.51 -4.48
N GLY A 116 -3.31 22.21 -3.67
CA GLY A 116 -4.39 21.29 -4.05
C GLY A 116 -4.41 19.89 -3.39
N LEU A 117 -3.70 19.68 -2.28
CA LEU A 117 -4.00 18.53 -1.39
C LEU A 117 -5.29 18.83 -0.60
N SER A 118 -6.44 18.66 -1.24
CA SER A 118 -7.77 18.72 -0.61
C SER A 118 -8.43 17.34 -0.61
#